data_AF-A0A161MT92-F1
#
_entry.id   AF-A0A161MT92-F1
#
_cell.length_a   1.000
_cell.length_b   1.000
_cell.length_c   1.000
_cell.angle_alpha   90.00
_cell.angle_beta   90.00
_cell.angle_gamma   90.00
#
_symmetry.space_group_name_H-M   'P 1'
#
loop_
_entity.id
_entity.type
_entity.pdbx_description
1 polymer ?
#
loop_
_entity_poly.entity_id
_entity_poly.type
_entity_poly.pdbx_seq_one_letter_code
_entity_poly.pdbx_strand_id
1 'polypeptide(L)'
;FPELDVSTPTVGEKLNHKHNHYRQMLDNILAGYCLPEPYHLMRLRDVIDRFMSSLRDPSLPLLELQEVIASISGRIPLSVEKKIRKLMTLYERNITSVLAQFPSQQIASVIDSHAATLQKRADRDNFFLTTQGIVQLVQRYRNGIRGRMKTAVHELLRQYYEVESQFQLGHYDKCVTAIRDKHKDDMAAVTATIFSHNQVAKKNMLVTMLIDHLWSNEPGLTDELSTTLNELTSLNKSEHSRVALRARQVLIAAHQPAYE
;
A
#
# COMPACT_ATOMS: atom_id res chain seq x y z
N PHE A 1 -3.28 -35.18 -25.91
CA PHE A 1 -2.40 -34.05 -25.54
C PHE A 1 -1.93 -34.29 -24.12
N PRO A 2 -0.63 -34.38 -23.85
CA PRO A 2 -0.16 -34.62 -22.49
C PRO A 2 -0.30 -33.34 -21.66
N GLU A 3 -0.78 -33.50 -20.43
CA GLU A 3 -0.95 -32.43 -19.44
C GLU A 3 0.42 -31.88 -19.02
N LEU A 4 0.59 -30.57 -19.19
CA LEU A 4 1.72 -29.83 -18.64
C LEU A 4 1.53 -29.72 -17.13
N ASP A 5 2.24 -30.56 -16.40
CA ASP A 5 2.43 -30.44 -14.96
C ASP A 5 3.30 -29.20 -14.68
N VAL A 6 2.66 -28.03 -14.61
CA VAL A 6 3.30 -26.79 -14.16
C VAL A 6 3.28 -26.77 -12.64
N SER A 7 4.02 -27.70 -12.03
CA SER A 7 4.38 -27.64 -10.63
C SER A 7 5.55 -26.66 -10.48
N THR A 8 5.25 -25.35 -10.50
CA THR A 8 6.16 -24.35 -9.93
C THR A 8 6.44 -24.74 -8.48
N PRO A 9 7.71 -24.79 -8.04
CA PRO A 9 8.02 -25.21 -6.68
C PRO A 9 7.42 -24.21 -5.70
N THR A 10 6.38 -24.63 -4.98
CA THR A 10 5.77 -23.91 -3.87
C THR A 10 6.73 -23.96 -2.67
N VAL A 11 7.82 -23.19 -2.77
CA VAL A 11 8.46 -22.61 -1.59
C VAL A 11 7.34 -21.85 -0.89
N GLY A 12 6.89 -22.34 0.28
CA GLY A 12 5.75 -21.77 0.98
C GLY A 12 5.81 -20.25 0.94
N GLU A 13 4.83 -19.62 0.28
CA GLU A 13 4.93 -18.20 -0.09
C GLU A 13 5.22 -17.36 1.16
N LYS A 14 6.38 -16.70 1.14
CA LYS A 14 6.83 -15.85 2.23
C LYS A 14 5.81 -14.73 2.44
N LEU A 15 5.70 -14.25 3.68
CA LEU A 15 4.67 -13.25 4.04
C LEU A 15 4.74 -11.98 3.19
N ASN A 16 5.94 -11.49 2.84
CA ASN A 16 6.14 -10.35 1.94
C ASN A 16 5.54 -10.59 0.54
N HIS A 17 5.66 -11.80 -0.01
CA HIS A 17 5.04 -12.16 -1.29
C HIS A 17 3.52 -12.20 -1.20
N LYS A 18 2.99 -12.80 -0.13
CA LYS A 18 1.54 -12.80 0.15
C LYS A 18 1.00 -11.37 0.32
N HIS A 19 1.69 -10.52 1.08
CA HIS A 19 1.33 -9.12 1.26
C HIS A 19 1.24 -8.39 -0.08
N ASN A 20 2.28 -8.52 -0.91
CA ASN A 20 2.30 -7.92 -2.25
C ASN A 20 1.18 -8.46 -3.13
N HIS A 21 0.87 -9.75 -3.04
CA HIS A 21 -0.25 -10.35 -3.77
C HIS A 21 -1.61 -9.75 -3.33
N TYR A 22 -1.88 -9.64 -2.02
CA TYR A 22 -3.10 -9.03 -1.52
C TYR A 22 -3.20 -7.55 -1.91
N ARG A 23 -2.10 -6.79 -1.84
CA ARG A 23 -2.03 -5.40 -2.31
C ARG A 23 -2.40 -5.31 -3.80
N GLN A 24 -1.78 -6.13 -4.64
CA GLN A 24 -2.06 -6.17 -6.08
C GLN A 24 -3.52 -6.54 -6.37
N MET A 25 -4.11 -7.46 -5.61
CA MET A 25 -5.53 -7.79 -5.75
C MET A 25 -6.45 -6.58 -5.47
N LEU A 26 -6.16 -5.81 -4.41
CA LEU A 26 -6.91 -4.60 -4.09
C LEU A 26 -6.73 -3.52 -5.17
N ASP A 27 -5.51 -3.36 -5.69
CA ASP A 27 -5.19 -2.43 -6.78
C ASP A 27 -5.94 -2.79 -8.06
N ASN A 28 -6.01 -4.08 -8.38
CA ASN A 28 -6.75 -4.60 -9.53
C ASN A 28 -8.25 -4.31 -9.40
N ILE A 29 -8.84 -4.49 -8.22
CA ILE A 29 -10.25 -4.16 -7.96
C ILE A 29 -10.47 -2.65 -8.14
N LEU A 30 -9.58 -1.81 -7.58
CA LEU A 30 -9.65 -0.36 -7.76
C LEU A 30 -9.45 0.07 -9.21
N ALA A 31 -8.68 -0.68 -10.01
CA ALA A 31 -8.54 -0.47 -11.44
C ALA A 31 -9.72 -1.00 -12.27
N GLY A 32 -10.69 -1.69 -11.68
CA GLY A 32 -11.88 -2.22 -12.35
C GLY A 32 -11.81 -3.70 -12.74
N TYR A 33 -10.73 -4.40 -12.43
CA TYR A 33 -10.60 -5.84 -12.67
C TYR A 33 -11.29 -6.65 -11.57
N CYS A 34 -12.61 -6.60 -11.56
CA CYS A 34 -13.43 -7.19 -10.52
C CYS A 34 -14.03 -8.54 -10.94
N LEU A 35 -14.00 -9.51 -10.02
CA LEU A 35 -14.71 -10.77 -10.18
C LEU A 35 -16.23 -10.56 -10.36
N PRO A 36 -16.93 -11.49 -11.04
CA PRO A 36 -18.39 -11.48 -11.09
C PRO A 36 -19.00 -11.89 -9.74
N GLU A 37 -20.25 -11.50 -9.52
CA GLU A 37 -21.05 -12.01 -8.39
C GLU A 37 -21.37 -13.49 -8.57
N PRO A 38 -21.49 -14.30 -7.50
CA PRO A 38 -21.44 -13.93 -6.07
C PRO A 38 -20.02 -13.94 -5.45
N TYR A 39 -18.98 -14.22 -6.24
CA TYR A 39 -17.63 -14.49 -5.74
C TYR A 39 -16.89 -13.24 -5.23
N HIS A 40 -17.25 -12.07 -5.75
CA HIS A 40 -16.57 -10.82 -5.48
C HIS A 40 -16.54 -10.47 -3.98
N LEU A 41 -17.71 -10.45 -3.33
CA LEU A 41 -17.82 -10.04 -1.92
C LEU A 41 -17.03 -10.95 -0.98
N MET A 42 -17.14 -12.28 -1.15
CA MET A 42 -16.43 -13.25 -0.30
C MET A 42 -14.93 -13.11 -0.45
N ARG A 43 -14.44 -12.99 -1.69
CA ARG A 43 -13.01 -12.82 -1.96
C ARG A 43 -12.49 -11.49 -1.44
N LEU A 44 -13.26 -10.42 -1.61
CA LEU A 44 -12.89 -9.09 -1.12
C LEU A 44 -12.73 -9.05 0.40
N ARG A 45 -13.64 -9.68 1.16
CA ARG A 45 -13.52 -9.81 2.63
C ARG A 45 -12.20 -10.47 3.03
N ASP A 46 -11.93 -11.64 2.45
CA ASP A 46 -10.72 -12.42 2.75
C ASP A 46 -9.44 -11.64 2.40
N VAL A 47 -9.41 -10.95 1.26
CA VAL A 47 -8.25 -10.16 0.83
C VAL A 47 -8.00 -8.97 1.76
N ILE A 48 -9.04 -8.23 2.16
CA ILE A 48 -8.88 -7.09 3.08
C ILE A 48 -8.35 -7.57 4.44
N ASP A 49 -8.93 -8.63 4.99
CA ASP A 49 -8.52 -9.16 6.29
C ASP A 49 -7.06 -9.64 6.28
N ARG A 50 -6.67 -10.39 5.23
CA ARG A 50 -5.30 -10.87 5.06
C ARG A 50 -4.31 -9.74 4.79
N PHE A 51 -4.70 -8.74 3.99
CA PHE A 51 -3.88 -7.55 3.74
C PHE A 51 -3.60 -6.80 5.05
N MET A 52 -4.64 -6.50 5.83
CA MET A 52 -4.50 -5.79 7.11
C MET A 52 -3.73 -6.61 8.14
N SER A 53 -3.97 -7.92 8.22
CA SER A 53 -3.23 -8.83 9.11
C SER A 53 -1.75 -8.90 8.74
N SER A 54 -1.41 -8.99 7.45
CA SER A 54 -0.01 -8.99 7.01
C SER A 54 0.72 -7.69 7.34
N LEU A 55 0.02 -6.54 7.33
CA LEU A 55 0.58 -5.25 7.72
C LEU A 55 0.88 -5.14 9.22
N ARG A 56 0.22 -5.93 10.08
CA ARG A 56 0.48 -5.96 11.52
C ARG A 56 1.67 -6.82 11.90
N ASP A 57 2.01 -7.78 11.04
CA ASP A 57 3.03 -8.76 11.36
C ASP A 57 4.43 -8.11 11.34
N PRO A 58 5.17 -8.14 12.47
CA PRO A 58 6.49 -7.54 12.57
C PRO A 58 7.55 -8.22 11.70
N SER A 59 7.29 -9.42 11.18
CA SER A 59 8.20 -10.11 10.25
C SER A 59 8.16 -9.57 8.84
N LEU A 60 7.08 -8.86 8.44
CA LEU A 60 6.94 -8.30 7.09
C LEU A 60 8.14 -7.42 6.66
N PRO A 61 8.54 -6.36 7.40
CA PRO A 61 9.68 -5.53 7.01
C PRO A 61 11.01 -6.29 6.99
N LEU A 62 11.17 -7.30 7.85
CA LEU A 62 12.36 -8.15 7.84
C LEU A 62 12.44 -8.96 6.55
N LEU A 63 11.34 -9.59 6.13
CA LEU A 63 11.27 -10.40 4.92
C LEU A 63 11.41 -9.55 3.64
N GLU A 64 10.79 -8.37 3.58
CA GLU A 64 10.98 -7.42 2.49
C GLU A 64 12.45 -6.99 2.38
N LEU A 65 13.10 -6.70 3.52
CA LEU A 65 14.52 -6.31 3.52
C LEU A 65 15.44 -7.47 3.10
N GLN A 66 15.16 -8.70 3.54
CA GLN A 66 15.90 -9.88 3.13
C GLN A 66 15.87 -10.07 1.61
N GLU A 67 14.69 -9.90 0.99
CA GLU A 67 14.53 -10.00 -0.46
C GLU A 67 15.32 -8.91 -1.20
N VAL A 68 15.19 -7.65 -0.77
CA VAL A 68 15.90 -6.52 -1.39
C VAL A 68 17.41 -6.73 -1.29
N ILE A 69 17.95 -7.10 -0.11
CA ILE A 69 19.38 -7.36 0.06
C ILE A 69 19.85 -8.55 -0.79
N ALA A 70 19.06 -9.62 -0.87
CA ALA A 70 19.41 -10.78 -1.69
C ALA A 70 19.56 -10.40 -3.16
N SER A 71 18.70 -9.50 -3.68
CA SER A 71 18.72 -9.05 -5.08
C SER A 71 19.95 -8.20 -5.46
N ILE A 72 20.57 -7.53 -4.49
CA ILE A 72 21.75 -6.67 -4.69
C ILE A 72 23.02 -7.21 -4.03
N SER A 73 22.95 -8.43 -3.50
CA SER A 73 24.08 -9.10 -2.86
C SER A 73 25.28 -9.18 -3.82
N GLY A 74 26.48 -8.86 -3.32
CA GLY A 74 27.70 -8.80 -4.12
C GLY A 74 27.87 -7.53 -4.97
N ARG A 75 26.85 -6.66 -5.09
CA ARG A 75 26.95 -5.34 -5.76
C ARG A 75 27.17 -4.18 -4.79
N ILE A 76 27.00 -4.44 -3.49
CA ILE A 76 27.27 -3.47 -2.42
C ILE A 76 28.51 -3.89 -1.61
N PRO A 77 29.23 -2.93 -0.99
CA PRO A 77 30.37 -3.25 -0.15
C PRO A 77 30.01 -4.20 1.00
N LEU A 78 30.83 -5.23 1.20
CA LEU A 78 30.62 -6.25 2.24
C LEU A 78 30.51 -5.67 3.66
N SER A 79 31.16 -4.53 3.92
CA SER A 79 31.08 -3.84 5.21
C SER A 79 29.69 -3.26 5.49
N VAL A 80 29.02 -2.72 4.45
CA VAL A 80 27.64 -2.20 4.52
C VAL A 80 26.68 -3.36 4.73
N GLU A 81 26.80 -4.40 3.88
CA GLU A 81 25.93 -5.57 3.94
C GLU A 81 25.99 -6.27 5.31
N LYS A 82 27.20 -6.50 5.85
CA LYS A 82 27.37 -7.12 7.18
C LYS A 82 26.73 -6.31 8.30
N LYS A 83 26.84 -4.97 8.26
CA LYS A 83 26.21 -4.08 9.25
C LYS A 83 24.68 -4.17 9.19
N ILE A 84 24.10 -4.13 7.99
CA ILE A 84 22.64 -4.24 7.80
C ILE A 84 22.16 -5.62 8.26
N ARG A 85 22.83 -6.71 7.86
CA ARG A 85 22.49 -8.08 8.31
C ARG A 85 22.53 -8.23 9.83
N LYS A 86 23.51 -7.60 10.51
CA LYS A 86 23.58 -7.61 11.97
C LYS A 86 22.35 -6.92 12.61
N LEU A 87 21.90 -5.80 12.06
CA LEU A 87 20.68 -5.11 12.52
C LEU A 87 19.44 -5.98 12.32
N MET A 88 19.37 -6.70 11.20
CA MET A 88 18.28 -7.65 10.91
C MET A 88 18.23 -8.79 11.92
N THR A 89 19.36 -9.44 12.19
CA THR A 89 19.43 -10.52 13.18
C THR A 89 19.07 -10.04 14.57
N LEU A 90 19.48 -8.82 14.95
CA LEU A 90 19.11 -8.23 16.24
C LEU A 90 17.60 -7.97 16.34
N TYR A 91 16.99 -7.47 15.27
CA TYR A 91 15.55 -7.25 15.21
C TYR A 91 14.79 -8.58 15.27
N GLU A 92 15.19 -9.57 14.49
CA GLU A 92 14.61 -10.92 14.47
C GLU A 92 14.64 -11.57 15.86
N ARG A 93 15.76 -11.45 16.59
CA ARG A 93 15.88 -11.99 17.96
C ARG A 93 14.92 -11.35 18.97
N ASN A 94 14.51 -10.11 18.73
CA ASN A 94 13.64 -9.35 19.63
C ASN A 94 12.23 -9.16 19.07
N ILE A 95 11.87 -9.84 17.97
CA ILE A 95 10.68 -9.53 17.16
C ILE A 95 9.35 -9.69 17.93
N THR A 96 9.34 -10.52 18.97
CA THR A 96 8.18 -10.73 19.86
C THR A 96 8.05 -9.66 20.95
N SER A 97 9.05 -8.78 21.09
CA SER A 97 9.00 -7.68 22.05
C SER A 97 8.10 -6.57 21.52
N VAL A 98 7.17 -6.11 22.36
CA VAL A 98 6.29 -4.97 22.07
C VAL A 98 7.08 -3.68 21.78
N LEU A 99 8.32 -3.58 22.29
CA LEU A 99 9.21 -2.44 22.08
C LEU A 99 10.10 -2.58 20.84
N ALA A 100 10.12 -3.74 20.18
CA ALA A 100 10.97 -3.96 19.02
C ALA A 100 10.41 -3.20 17.80
N GLN A 101 11.11 -2.15 17.41
CA GLN A 101 10.83 -1.41 16.19
C GLN A 101 11.82 -1.82 15.09
N PHE A 102 11.32 -1.91 13.87
CA PHE A 102 12.17 -2.16 12.71
C PHE A 102 13.22 -1.04 12.62
N PRO A 103 14.53 -1.36 12.54
CA PRO A 103 15.61 -0.38 12.69
C PRO A 103 15.85 0.43 11.40
N SER A 104 14.80 1.02 10.83
CA SER A 104 14.83 1.75 9.55
C SER A 104 15.86 2.88 9.53
N GLN A 105 15.87 3.73 10.57
CA GLN A 105 16.82 4.85 10.68
C GLN A 105 18.28 4.39 10.82
N GLN A 106 18.52 3.31 11.57
CA GLN A 106 19.87 2.77 11.73
C GLN A 106 20.39 2.19 10.42
N ILE A 107 19.53 1.51 9.65
CA ILE A 107 19.87 1.00 8.32
C ILE A 107 20.14 2.16 7.35
N ALA A 108 19.30 3.20 7.33
CA ALA A 108 19.53 4.40 6.53
C ALA A 108 20.89 5.05 6.84
N SER A 109 21.19 5.22 8.13
CA SER A 109 22.47 5.78 8.59
C SER A 109 23.68 4.96 8.14
N VAL A 110 23.57 3.62 8.07
CA VAL A 110 24.65 2.76 7.55
C VAL A 110 24.92 3.05 6.07
N ILE A 111 23.87 3.27 5.26
CA ILE A 111 23.99 3.61 3.84
C ILE A 111 24.59 5.01 3.68
N ASP A 112 24.02 6.01 4.36
CA ASP A 112 24.46 7.40 4.27
C ASP A 112 25.91 7.58 4.73
N SER A 113 26.30 6.89 5.82
CA SER A 113 27.68 6.91 6.32
C SER A 113 28.66 6.35 5.30
N HIS A 114 28.29 5.31 4.56
CA HIS A 114 29.16 4.78 3.50
C HIS A 114 29.21 5.72 2.30
N ALA A 115 28.08 6.26 1.87
CA ALA A 115 28.01 7.22 0.78
C ALA A 115 28.88 8.47 1.05
N ALA A 116 28.94 8.93 2.31
CA ALA A 116 29.79 10.04 2.73
C ALA A 116 31.30 9.77 2.58
N THR A 117 31.73 8.50 2.62
CA THR A 117 33.15 8.13 2.43
C THR A 117 33.59 8.13 0.97
N LEU A 118 32.64 8.00 0.03
CA LEU A 118 32.94 8.02 -1.41
C LEU A 118 33.29 9.46 -1.81
N GLN A 119 34.42 9.68 -2.47
CA GLN A 119 34.85 11.04 -2.84
C GLN A 119 34.31 11.47 -4.21
N LYS A 120 34.18 10.52 -5.16
CA LYS A 120 33.70 10.80 -6.51
C LYS A 120 32.18 10.82 -6.54
N ARG A 121 31.61 11.84 -7.20
CA ARG A 121 30.17 11.96 -7.41
C ARG A 121 29.59 10.74 -8.15
N ALA A 122 30.25 10.28 -9.20
CA ALA A 122 29.81 9.12 -9.98
C ALA A 122 29.71 7.83 -9.13
N ASP A 123 30.66 7.61 -8.21
CA ASP A 123 30.65 6.44 -7.32
C ASP A 123 29.50 6.54 -6.31
N ARG A 124 29.21 7.74 -5.79
CA ARG A 124 28.04 8.00 -4.93
C ARG A 124 26.74 7.72 -5.66
N ASP A 125 26.59 8.26 -6.86
CA ASP A 125 25.36 8.11 -7.66
C ASP A 125 25.11 6.63 -7.98
N ASN A 126 26.16 5.89 -8.38
CA ASN A 126 26.09 4.44 -8.61
C ASN A 126 25.74 3.65 -7.33
N PHE A 127 26.29 4.03 -6.17
CA PHE A 127 25.97 3.41 -4.89
C PHE A 127 24.52 3.65 -4.47
N PHE A 128 24.00 4.88 -4.64
CA PHE A 128 22.60 5.18 -4.35
C PHE A 128 21.64 4.48 -5.31
N LEU A 129 21.97 4.41 -6.60
CA LEU A 129 21.21 3.60 -7.57
C LEU A 129 21.15 2.13 -7.14
N THR A 130 22.28 1.56 -6.71
CA THR A 130 22.34 0.15 -6.28
C THR A 130 21.57 -0.09 -4.98
N THR A 131 21.60 0.86 -4.04
CA THR A 131 20.95 0.74 -2.72
C THR A 131 19.53 1.31 -2.66
N GLN A 132 19.01 1.83 -3.79
CA GLN A 132 17.74 2.54 -3.86
C GLN A 132 16.58 1.73 -3.26
N GLY A 133 16.51 0.42 -3.54
CA GLY A 133 15.48 -0.45 -2.98
C GLY A 133 15.50 -0.49 -1.44
N ILE A 134 16.70 -0.49 -0.83
CA ILE A 134 16.81 -0.47 0.64
C ILE A 134 16.38 0.91 1.16
N VAL A 135 16.83 1.99 0.53
CA VAL A 135 16.48 3.36 0.93
C VAL A 135 14.96 3.57 0.89
N GLN A 136 14.29 3.13 -0.18
CA GLN A 136 12.83 3.20 -0.29
C GLN A 136 12.13 2.37 0.79
N LEU A 137 12.65 1.18 1.10
CA LEU A 137 12.09 0.32 2.14
C LEU A 137 12.22 0.95 3.53
N VAL A 138 13.38 1.48 3.90
CA VAL A 138 13.56 2.10 5.23
C VAL A 138 12.72 3.38 5.37
N GLN A 139 12.58 4.17 4.31
CA GLN A 139 11.69 5.34 4.31
C GLN A 139 10.23 4.93 4.50
N ARG A 140 9.80 3.85 3.86
CA ARG A 140 8.46 3.27 3.99
C ARG A 140 8.12 2.84 5.42
N TYR A 141 9.11 2.38 6.19
CA TYR A 141 8.96 2.00 7.61
C TYR A 141 9.50 3.05 8.60
N ARG A 142 9.71 4.31 8.18
CA ARG A 142 10.24 5.37 9.05
C ARG A 142 9.39 5.65 10.30
N ASN A 143 8.07 5.47 10.16
CA ASN A 143 7.06 5.66 11.21
C ASN A 143 6.60 4.31 11.80
N GLY A 144 7.44 3.28 11.68
CA GLY A 144 7.14 1.93 12.13
C GLY A 144 6.00 1.26 11.35
N ILE A 145 5.56 0.12 11.89
CA ILE A 145 4.54 -0.74 11.29
C ILE A 145 3.18 -0.03 11.20
N ARG A 146 2.79 0.68 12.27
CA ARG A 146 1.57 1.50 12.28
C ARG A 146 1.59 2.59 11.20
N GLY A 147 2.71 3.30 11.04
CA GLY A 147 2.86 4.30 9.99
C GLY A 147 2.85 3.72 8.58
N ARG A 148 3.40 2.52 8.40
CA ARG A 148 3.29 1.76 7.14
C ARG A 148 1.84 1.41 6.85
N MET A 149 1.11 0.86 7.82
CA MET A 149 -0.31 0.54 7.65
C MET A 149 -1.12 1.77 7.25
N LYS A 150 -0.93 2.90 7.96
CA LYS A 150 -1.57 4.17 7.60
C LYS A 150 -1.35 4.52 6.13
N THR A 151 -0.09 4.51 5.71
CA THR A 151 0.29 4.91 4.35
C THR A 151 -0.33 3.97 3.31
N ALA A 152 -0.34 2.65 3.57
CA ALA A 152 -0.91 1.67 2.66
C ALA A 152 -2.44 1.82 2.50
N VAL A 153 -3.16 2.08 3.59
CA VAL A 153 -4.60 2.37 3.55
C VAL A 153 -4.88 3.72 2.87
N HIS A 154 -4.10 4.76 3.19
CA HIS A 154 -4.19 6.07 2.55
C HIS A 154 -4.06 5.96 1.03
N GLU A 155 -3.05 5.24 0.53
CA GLU A 155 -2.83 5.05 -0.90
C GLU A 155 -4.02 4.38 -1.59
N LEU A 156 -4.64 3.36 -0.97
CA LEU A 156 -5.85 2.70 -1.51
C LEU A 156 -7.03 3.67 -1.61
N LEU A 157 -7.30 4.42 -0.54
CA LEU A 157 -8.39 5.40 -0.50
C LEU A 157 -8.15 6.53 -1.51
N ARG A 158 -6.89 6.96 -1.64
CA ARG A 158 -6.50 8.01 -2.57
C ARG A 158 -6.67 7.57 -4.02
N GLN A 159 -6.25 6.36 -4.37
CA GLN A 159 -6.43 5.79 -5.71
C GLN A 159 -7.90 5.73 -6.11
N TYR A 160 -8.80 5.36 -5.18
CA TYR A 160 -10.24 5.44 -5.42
C TYR A 160 -10.68 6.89 -5.68
N TYR A 161 -10.31 7.82 -4.79
CA TYR A 161 -10.72 9.23 -4.90
C TYR A 161 -10.24 9.90 -6.19
N GLU A 162 -9.01 9.62 -6.64
CA GLU A 162 -8.43 10.20 -7.85
C GLU A 162 -9.20 9.84 -9.12
N VAL A 163 -9.78 8.64 -9.18
CA VAL A 163 -10.68 8.25 -10.27
C VAL A 163 -12.04 8.91 -10.09
N GLU A 164 -12.69 8.69 -8.94
CA GLU A 164 -14.10 9.08 -8.76
C GLU A 164 -14.34 10.59 -8.67
N SER A 165 -13.35 11.37 -8.23
CA SER A 165 -13.41 12.83 -8.24
C SER A 165 -13.59 13.41 -9.65
N GLN A 166 -13.05 12.74 -10.68
CA GLN A 166 -13.16 13.17 -12.07
C GLN A 166 -14.57 12.97 -12.64
N PHE A 167 -15.34 12.05 -12.06
CA PHE A 167 -16.72 11.80 -12.44
C PHE A 167 -17.73 12.64 -11.64
N GLN A 168 -17.31 13.65 -10.88
CA GLN A 168 -18.25 14.54 -10.17
C GLN A 168 -18.81 15.68 -11.04
N LEU A 169 -18.26 15.92 -12.24
CA LEU A 169 -18.59 17.07 -13.09
C LEU A 169 -19.88 16.86 -13.92
N GLY A 170 -21.03 16.88 -13.26
CA GLY A 170 -22.33 16.80 -13.93
C GLY A 170 -22.55 15.44 -14.61
N HIS A 171 -23.05 15.47 -15.86
CA HIS A 171 -23.35 14.26 -16.62
C HIS A 171 -22.08 13.51 -17.07
N TYR A 172 -22.23 12.20 -17.27
CA TYR A 172 -21.14 11.30 -17.63
C TYR A 172 -20.36 11.75 -18.88
N ASP A 173 -21.05 12.13 -19.96
CA ASP A 173 -20.40 12.55 -21.21
C ASP A 173 -19.49 13.78 -21.03
N LYS A 174 -19.89 14.70 -20.14
CA LYS A 174 -19.10 15.89 -19.80
C LYS A 174 -17.85 15.49 -19.01
N CYS A 175 -17.98 14.54 -18.07
CA CYS A 175 -16.85 13.99 -17.33
C CYS A 175 -15.84 13.30 -18.28
N VAL A 176 -16.33 12.45 -19.19
CA VAL A 176 -15.48 11.74 -20.16
C VAL A 176 -14.76 12.73 -21.09
N THR A 177 -15.45 13.76 -21.57
CA THR A 177 -14.84 14.82 -22.38
C THR A 177 -13.73 15.54 -21.62
N ALA A 178 -13.98 15.91 -20.36
CA ALA A 178 -12.98 16.55 -19.51
C ALA A 178 -11.76 15.65 -19.22
N ILE A 179 -11.98 14.36 -18.97
CA ILE A 179 -10.89 13.38 -18.76
C ILE A 179 -10.05 13.25 -20.04
N ARG A 180 -10.70 13.12 -21.20
CA ARG A 180 -10.01 13.08 -22.50
C ARG A 180 -9.20 14.35 -22.73
N ASP A 181 -9.76 15.52 -22.42
CA ASP A 181 -9.08 16.80 -22.62
C ASP A 181 -7.90 17.00 -21.67
N LYS A 182 -7.93 16.38 -20.48
CA LYS A 182 -6.83 16.37 -19.52
C LYS A 182 -5.70 15.41 -19.91
N HIS A 183 -6.02 14.30 -20.57
CA HIS A 183 -5.08 13.22 -20.93
C HIS A 183 -4.98 13.03 -22.44
N LYS A 184 -4.91 14.11 -23.21
CA LYS A 184 -4.91 14.07 -24.70
C LYS A 184 -3.78 13.23 -25.29
N ASP A 185 -2.62 13.24 -24.64
CA ASP A 185 -1.43 12.50 -25.07
C ASP A 185 -1.37 11.07 -24.49
N ASP A 186 -2.31 10.70 -23.62
CA ASP A 186 -2.37 9.39 -22.95
C ASP A 186 -3.80 8.82 -22.95
N MET A 187 -4.21 8.32 -24.11
CA MET A 187 -5.51 7.66 -24.27
C MET A 187 -5.62 6.35 -23.47
N ALA A 188 -4.49 5.73 -23.09
CA ALA A 188 -4.49 4.57 -22.21
C ALA A 188 -4.95 4.97 -20.80
N ALA A 189 -4.49 6.11 -20.26
CA ALA A 189 -4.98 6.64 -18.99
C ALA A 189 -6.48 7.00 -19.03
N VAL A 190 -6.97 7.57 -20.14
CA VAL A 190 -8.40 7.85 -20.33
C VAL A 190 -9.23 6.57 -20.23
N THR A 191 -8.86 5.56 -21.01
CA THR A 191 -9.57 4.28 -21.05
C THR A 191 -9.49 3.54 -19.71
N ALA A 192 -8.34 3.53 -19.04
CA ALA A 192 -8.18 2.94 -17.72
C ALA A 192 -9.04 3.64 -16.66
N THR A 193 -9.13 4.97 -16.69
CA THR A 193 -9.96 5.77 -15.77
C THR A 193 -11.44 5.44 -15.95
N ILE A 194 -11.91 5.38 -17.20
CA ILE A 194 -13.29 5.01 -17.54
C ILE A 194 -13.60 3.56 -17.15
N PHE A 195 -12.68 2.63 -17.45
CA PHE A 195 -12.83 1.23 -17.11
C PHE A 195 -12.95 1.01 -15.59
N SER A 196 -12.12 1.71 -14.82
CA SER A 196 -12.17 1.70 -13.36
C SER A 196 -13.51 2.23 -12.83
N HIS A 197 -13.99 3.37 -13.34
CA HIS A 197 -15.27 3.96 -12.91
C HIS A 197 -16.48 3.09 -13.28
N ASN A 198 -16.46 2.36 -14.40
CA ASN A 198 -17.54 1.45 -14.76
C ASN A 198 -17.78 0.34 -13.72
N GLN A 199 -16.82 0.09 -12.81
CA GLN A 199 -16.95 -0.86 -11.69
C GLN A 199 -17.10 -0.16 -10.33
N VAL A 200 -17.57 1.10 -10.32
CA VAL A 200 -17.72 1.92 -9.10
C VAL A 200 -18.48 1.20 -7.99
N ALA A 201 -19.53 0.44 -8.30
CA ALA A 201 -20.31 -0.29 -7.30
C ALA A 201 -19.45 -1.28 -6.48
N LYS A 202 -18.55 -2.01 -7.15
CA LYS A 202 -17.62 -2.97 -6.52
C LYS A 202 -16.48 -2.27 -5.80
N LYS A 203 -15.97 -1.17 -6.37
CA LYS A 203 -14.98 -0.31 -5.70
C LYS A 203 -15.54 0.30 -4.41
N ASN A 204 -16.80 0.72 -4.41
CA ASN A 204 -17.49 1.24 -3.23
C ASN A 204 -17.57 0.20 -2.12
N MET A 205 -17.77 -1.08 -2.46
CA MET A 205 -17.74 -2.18 -1.49
C MET A 205 -16.36 -2.30 -0.85
N LEU A 206 -15.28 -2.29 -1.65
CA LEU A 206 -13.90 -2.32 -1.14
C LEU A 206 -13.66 -1.17 -0.17
N VAL A 207 -13.93 0.07 -0.59
CA VAL A 207 -13.66 1.26 0.21
C VAL A 207 -14.48 1.27 1.49
N THR A 208 -15.77 0.94 1.42
CA THR A 208 -16.65 0.88 2.59
C THR A 208 -16.12 -0.14 3.60
N MET A 209 -15.79 -1.36 3.14
CA MET A 209 -15.30 -2.42 4.00
C MET A 209 -13.90 -2.14 4.57
N LEU A 210 -13.04 -1.46 3.81
CA LEU A 210 -11.73 -1.04 4.29
C LEU A 210 -11.86 0.00 5.41
N ILE A 211 -12.76 0.97 5.25
CA ILE A 211 -13.09 1.97 6.28
C ILE A 211 -13.67 1.29 7.52
N ASP A 212 -14.58 0.32 7.35
CA ASP A 212 -15.15 -0.47 8.44
C ASP A 212 -14.07 -1.22 9.23
N HIS A 213 -13.22 -1.94 8.51
CA HIS A 213 -12.14 -2.71 9.12
C HIS A 213 -11.15 -1.81 9.86
N LEU A 214 -10.83 -0.63 9.31
CA LEU A 214 -9.96 0.34 9.95
C LEU A 214 -10.58 0.86 11.25
N TRP A 215 -11.84 1.28 11.23
CA TRP A 215 -12.53 1.79 12.42
C TRP A 215 -12.66 0.73 13.52
N SER A 216 -13.02 -0.50 13.18
CA SER A 216 -13.22 -1.56 14.17
C SER A 216 -11.94 -2.06 14.84
N ASN A 217 -10.79 -1.98 14.15
CA ASN A 217 -9.56 -2.58 14.65
C ASN A 217 -8.47 -1.56 15.00
N GLU A 218 -8.47 -0.38 14.39
CA GLU A 218 -7.42 0.62 14.51
C GLU A 218 -8.02 2.04 14.61
N PRO A 219 -8.87 2.34 15.62
CA PRO A 219 -9.56 3.63 15.71
C PRO A 219 -8.60 4.83 15.79
N GLY A 220 -7.39 4.65 16.32
CA GLY A 220 -6.37 5.71 16.32
C GLY A 220 -5.85 6.11 14.94
N LEU A 221 -5.98 5.25 13.92
CA LEU A 221 -5.58 5.56 12.54
C LEU A 221 -6.62 6.37 11.78
N THR A 222 -7.90 6.35 12.18
CA THR A 222 -8.95 7.08 11.47
C THR A 222 -8.77 8.60 11.61
N ASP A 223 -8.31 9.06 12.78
CA ASP A 223 -7.96 10.46 13.02
C ASP A 223 -6.78 10.92 12.13
N GLU A 224 -5.74 10.10 12.04
CA GLU A 224 -4.58 10.39 11.17
C GLU A 224 -4.92 10.34 9.66
N LEU A 225 -6.02 9.69 9.29
CA LEU A 225 -6.54 9.61 7.92
C LEU A 225 -7.69 10.59 7.66
N SER A 226 -7.99 11.47 8.61
CA SER A 226 -9.12 12.39 8.56
C SER A 226 -9.15 13.24 7.29
N THR A 227 -8.00 13.73 6.79
CA THR A 227 -7.93 14.49 5.54
C THR A 227 -8.46 13.70 4.36
N THR A 228 -8.04 12.45 4.19
CA THR A 228 -8.48 11.58 3.08
C THR A 228 -9.94 11.17 3.24
N LEU A 229 -10.37 10.88 4.46
CA LEU A 229 -11.79 10.58 4.72
C LEU A 229 -12.67 11.79 4.39
N ASN A 230 -12.23 13.01 4.70
CA ASN A 230 -12.94 14.24 4.36
C ASN A 230 -13.07 14.41 2.83
N GLU A 231 -12.02 14.13 2.06
CA GLU A 231 -12.09 14.12 0.59
C GLU A 231 -13.15 13.12 0.09
N LEU A 232 -13.22 11.91 0.67
CA LEU A 232 -14.26 10.94 0.30
C LEU A 232 -15.68 11.46 0.59
N THR A 233 -15.87 12.28 1.63
CA THR A 233 -17.18 12.89 1.91
C THR A 233 -17.60 13.95 0.89
N SER A 234 -16.67 14.46 0.08
CA SER A 234 -16.97 15.45 -0.96
C SER A 234 -17.53 14.84 -2.25
N LEU A 235 -17.62 13.51 -2.32
CA LEU A 235 -18.22 12.79 -3.45
C LEU A 235 -19.74 12.83 -3.33
N ASN A 236 -20.39 13.64 -4.19
CA ASN A 236 -21.80 14.02 -4.04
C ASN A 236 -22.75 13.22 -4.94
N LYS A 237 -22.23 12.41 -5.88
CA LYS A 237 -23.09 11.53 -6.71
C LYS A 237 -23.74 10.43 -5.88
N SER A 238 -24.97 10.07 -6.26
CA SER A 238 -25.76 9.00 -5.61
C SER A 238 -25.01 7.67 -5.54
N GLU A 239 -24.21 7.36 -6.55
CA GLU A 239 -23.39 6.14 -6.62
C GLU A 239 -22.39 6.04 -5.46
N HIS A 240 -21.80 7.15 -5.01
CA HIS A 240 -20.83 7.18 -3.91
C HIS A 240 -21.43 7.41 -2.53
N SER A 241 -22.75 7.62 -2.46
CA SER A 241 -23.45 8.01 -1.22
C SER A 241 -23.10 7.11 -0.03
N ARG A 242 -22.98 5.79 -0.26
CA ARG A 242 -22.61 4.82 0.78
C ARG A 242 -21.19 5.05 1.33
N VAL A 243 -20.22 5.30 0.45
CA VAL A 243 -18.83 5.57 0.83
C VAL A 243 -18.73 6.91 1.57
N ALA A 244 -19.32 7.96 1.01
CA ALA A 244 -19.31 9.30 1.59
C ALA A 244 -19.99 9.34 2.97
N LEU A 245 -21.15 8.67 3.11
CA LEU A 245 -21.85 8.54 4.39
C LEU A 245 -20.99 7.78 5.40
N ARG A 246 -20.35 6.68 4.97
CA ARG A 246 -19.56 5.86 5.89
C ARG A 246 -18.30 6.59 6.37
N ALA A 247 -17.59 7.27 5.48
CA ALA A 247 -16.46 8.12 5.84
C ALA A 247 -16.89 9.22 6.84
N ARG A 248 -18.05 9.86 6.62
CA ARG A 248 -18.60 10.85 7.55
C ARG A 248 -18.93 10.27 8.91
N GLN A 249 -19.55 9.09 8.98
CA GLN A 249 -19.86 8.42 10.25
C GLN A 249 -18.60 8.13 11.07
N VAL A 250 -17.56 7.60 10.42
CA VAL A 250 -16.28 7.31 11.09
C VAL A 250 -15.58 8.59 11.55
N LEU A 251 -15.60 9.66 10.74
CA LEU A 251 -15.07 10.96 11.14
C LEU A 251 -15.79 11.51 12.38
N ILE A 252 -17.12 11.50 12.40
CA ILE A 252 -17.90 11.96 13.55
C ILE A 252 -17.58 11.13 14.79
N ALA A 253 -17.55 9.80 14.65
CA ALA A 253 -17.26 8.91 15.76
C ALA A 253 -15.83 9.05 16.30
N ALA A 254 -14.85 9.33 15.43
CA ALA A 254 -13.47 9.60 15.83
C ALA A 254 -13.30 10.92 16.61
N HIS A 255 -14.17 11.91 16.37
CA HIS A 255 -14.15 13.21 17.07
C HIS A 255 -15.02 13.24 18.32
N GLN A 256 -15.88 12.23 18.54
CA GLN A 256 -16.59 12.12 19.82
C GLN A 256 -15.59 11.71 20.90
N PRO A 257 -15.45 12.47 22.00
CA PRO A 257 -14.59 12.06 23.10
C PRO A 257 -15.08 10.69 23.60
N ALA A 258 -14.18 9.71 23.60
CA ALA A 258 -14.47 8.41 24.21
C ALA A 258 -14.76 8.68 25.69
N TYR A 259 -16.01 8.47 26.11
CA TYR A 259 -16.35 8.43 27.52
C TYR A 259 -15.69 7.18 28.11
N GLU A 260 -14.69 7.39 28.97
CA GLU A 260 -14.30 6.43 30.00
C GLU A 260 -15.41 6.28 31.05
#